data_AF-A0A661YJ29-F1
#
_entry.id   AF-A0A661YJ29-F1
#
_cell.length_a   1.000
_cell.length_b   1.000
_cell.length_c   1.000
_cell.angle_alpha   90.00
_cell.angle_beta   90.00
_cell.angle_gamma   90.00
#
_symmetry.space_group_name_H-M   'P 1'
#
loop_
_entity.id
_entity.type
_entity.pdbx_description
1 polymer ?
#
loop_
_entity_poly.entity_id
_entity_poly.type
_entity_poly.pdbx_seq_one_letter_code
_entity_poly.pdbx_strand_id
1 'polypeptide(L)'
;GIQLIALARVTVRANIDQLVGGAGEETVLARVGEGIVSSIGSADSHKAVLENPDSISKVVLQKGLDSGTAFEILSIDIADIDIGKNIGAALQMDQANADKNIAQAKAEERRAMAVAQEQEMKAKAQEARANVIQAEAEIPKAMAEAFRSGNLGIMDYYKFQNIKADTKMRESISEDPLIEGDAK
;
A
#
# COMPACT_ATOMS: atom_id res chain seq x y z
N GLY A 1 13.02 10.35 16.96
CA GLY A 1 14.29 10.05 17.64
C GLY A 1 15.44 10.30 16.70
N ILE A 2 16.57 10.75 17.21
CA ILE A 2 17.82 10.90 16.46
C ILE A 2 18.74 9.77 16.92
N GLN A 3 19.40 9.10 15.99
CA GLN A 3 20.42 8.12 16.31
C GLN A 3 21.70 8.84 16.70
N LEU A 4 22.28 8.46 17.84
CA LEU A 4 23.62 8.87 18.23
C LEU A 4 24.55 7.66 18.15
N ILE A 5 25.75 7.88 17.61
CA ILE A 5 26.82 6.87 17.56
C ILE A 5 27.93 7.40 18.45
N ALA A 6 28.16 6.75 19.59
CA ALA A 6 29.21 7.13 20.52
C ALA A 6 30.36 6.12 20.46
N LEU A 7 31.58 6.62 20.34
CA LEU A 7 32.81 5.86 20.44
C LEU A 7 33.42 6.10 21.82
N ALA A 8 33.60 5.05 22.61
CA ALA A 8 34.19 5.13 23.93
C ALA A 8 35.43 4.24 24.02
N ARG A 9 36.45 4.71 24.74
CA ARG A 9 37.66 3.99 25.08
C ARG A 9 37.66 3.68 26.57
N VAL A 10 37.88 2.42 26.91
CA VAL A 10 37.94 1.97 28.30
C VAL A 10 39.38 1.59 28.63
N THR A 11 39.94 2.21 29.66
CA THR A 11 41.25 1.85 30.21
C THR A 11 41.05 1.01 31.45
N VAL A 12 41.50 -0.24 31.43
CA VAL A 12 41.39 -1.17 32.56
C VAL A 12 42.76 -1.58 33.10
N ARG A 13 42.80 -1.89 34.39
CA ARG A 13 43.92 -2.52 35.06
C ARG A 13 43.50 -3.90 35.57
N ALA A 14 44.35 -4.90 35.43
CA ALA A 14 44.09 -6.21 36.05
C ALA A 14 44.18 -6.12 37.58
N ASN A 15 43.16 -6.61 38.27
CA ASN A 15 43.15 -6.74 39.72
C ASN A 15 43.62 -8.15 40.11
N ILE A 16 44.82 -8.23 40.70
CA ILE A 16 45.46 -9.51 41.03
C ILE A 16 44.67 -10.28 42.10
N ASP A 17 44.00 -9.57 43.01
CA ASP A 17 43.26 -10.19 44.13
C ASP A 17 41.99 -10.90 43.66
N GLN A 18 41.41 -10.48 42.52
CA GLN A 18 40.19 -11.04 41.94
C GLN A 18 40.44 -11.75 40.59
N LEU A 19 41.70 -12.03 40.27
CA LEU A 19 42.09 -12.63 39.00
C LEU A 19 41.53 -14.05 38.80
N VAL A 20 41.30 -14.78 39.90
CA VAL A 20 40.70 -16.13 39.88
C VAL A 20 39.28 -16.05 40.42
N GLY A 21 38.30 -16.29 39.54
CA GLY A 21 36.87 -16.30 39.89
C GLY A 21 36.14 -14.97 39.66
N GLY A 22 36.84 -13.89 39.34
CA GLY A 22 36.24 -12.62 38.91
C GLY A 22 35.68 -12.68 37.49
N ALA A 23 34.70 -11.81 37.20
CA ALA A 23 34.17 -11.68 35.84
C ALA A 23 35.22 -11.11 34.86
N GLY A 24 35.25 -11.64 33.64
CA GLY A 24 36.24 -11.30 32.61
C GLY A 24 35.99 -9.97 31.89
N GLU A 25 36.86 -9.66 30.93
CA GLU A 25 36.84 -8.40 30.16
C GLU A 25 35.51 -8.17 29.42
N GLU A 26 34.94 -9.22 28.82
CA GLU A 26 33.66 -9.13 28.10
C GLU A 26 32.52 -8.61 28.99
N THR A 27 32.52 -8.98 30.27
CA THR A 27 31.51 -8.50 31.23
C THR A 27 31.70 -7.03 31.57
N VAL A 28 32.95 -6.59 31.71
CA VAL A 28 33.27 -5.17 31.91
C VAL A 28 32.81 -4.35 30.70
N LEU A 29 33.11 -4.82 29.49
CA LEU A 29 32.71 -4.15 28.26
C LEU A 29 31.19 -4.03 28.13
N ALA A 30 30.46 -5.10 28.44
CA ALA A 30 29.00 -5.10 28.42
C ALA A 30 28.39 -4.13 29.45
N ARG A 31 28.91 -4.14 30.69
CA ARG A 31 28.46 -3.23 31.77
C ARG A 31 28.74 -1.77 31.46
N VAL A 32 29.93 -1.47 30.95
CA VAL A 32 30.29 -0.11 30.52
C VAL A 32 29.42 0.32 29.34
N GLY A 33 29.19 -0.57 28.36
CA GLY A 33 28.30 -0.32 27.25
C GLY A 33 26.87 0.03 27.70
N GLU A 34 26.29 -0.79 28.59
CA GLU A 34 24.97 -0.52 29.18
C GLU A 34 24.97 0.82 29.95
N GLY A 35 25.99 1.08 30.75
CA GLY A 35 26.12 2.31 31.52
C GLY A 35 26.12 3.56 30.62
N ILE A 36 26.88 3.53 29.52
CA ILE A 36 26.94 4.61 28.53
C ILE A 36 25.59 4.79 27.85
N VAL A 37 24.98 3.71 27.35
CA VAL A 37 23.68 3.76 26.66
C VAL A 37 22.58 4.27 27.59
N SER A 38 22.55 3.81 28.84
CA SER A 38 21.62 4.27 29.87
C SER A 38 21.79 5.76 30.17
N SER A 39 23.04 6.24 30.26
CA SER A 39 23.32 7.64 30.55
C SER A 39 22.93 8.57 29.39
N ILE A 40 23.20 8.16 28.14
CA ILE A 40 22.77 8.88 26.94
C ILE A 40 21.23 8.87 26.84
N GLY A 41 20.60 7.72 27.10
CA GLY A 41 19.14 7.56 27.03
C GLY A 41 18.37 8.32 28.12
N SER A 42 19.02 8.60 29.25
CA SER A 42 18.43 9.38 30.36
C SER A 42 18.58 10.89 30.18
N ALA A 43 19.33 11.34 29.16
CA ALA A 43 19.50 12.77 28.91
C ALA A 43 18.24 13.36 28.24
N ASP A 44 17.84 14.56 28.69
CA ASP A 44 16.63 15.24 28.18
C ASP A 44 16.69 15.53 26.68
N SER A 45 17.90 15.76 26.14
CA SER A 45 18.09 16.02 24.73
C SER A 45 19.45 15.52 24.23
N HIS A 46 19.50 15.15 22.95
CA HIS A 46 20.74 14.81 22.26
C HIS A 46 21.76 15.97 22.27
N LYS A 47 21.30 17.23 22.37
CA LYS A 47 22.18 18.40 22.47
C LYS A 47 22.93 18.43 23.80
N ALA A 48 22.27 18.10 24.90
CA ALA A 48 22.91 18.07 26.22
C ALA A 48 24.08 17.08 26.26
N VAL A 49 23.93 15.93 25.57
CA VAL A 49 24.99 14.92 25.42
C VAL A 49 26.15 15.43 24.56
N LEU A 50 25.86 16.14 23.48
CA LEU A 50 26.88 16.71 22.58
C LEU A 50 27.64 17.88 23.20
N GLU A 51 27.00 18.67 24.06
CA GLU A 51 27.64 19.81 24.74
C GLU A 51 28.68 19.36 25.75
N ASN A 52 28.46 18.25 26.46
CA ASN A 52 29.36 17.76 27.50
C ASN A 52 29.45 16.22 27.50
N PRO A 53 30.19 15.60 26.57
CA PRO A 53 30.33 14.14 26.50
C PRO A 53 31.00 13.53 27.75
N ASP A 54 31.88 14.28 28.41
CA ASP A 54 32.56 13.87 29.66
C ASP A 54 31.60 13.69 30.84
N SER A 55 30.39 14.25 30.77
CA SER A 55 29.40 14.04 31.82
C SER A 55 28.95 12.58 31.89
N ILE A 56 28.93 11.89 30.74
CA ILE A 56 28.56 10.47 30.63
C ILE A 56 29.57 9.61 31.40
N SER A 57 30.87 9.80 31.16
CA SER A 57 31.90 8.97 31.80
C SER A 57 31.88 9.10 33.32
N LYS A 58 31.66 10.31 33.85
CA LYS A 58 31.54 10.55 35.30
C LYS A 58 30.36 9.81 35.92
N VAL A 59 29.18 9.89 35.29
CA VAL A 59 27.97 9.21 35.77
C VAL A 59 28.14 7.70 35.71
N VAL A 60 28.78 7.19 34.66
CA VAL A 60 29.03 5.76 34.45
C VAL A 60 30.05 5.21 35.45
N LEU A 61 31.13 5.94 35.73
CA LEU A 61 32.12 5.57 36.74
C LEU A 61 31.53 5.55 38.16
N GLN A 62 30.62 6.47 38.49
CA GLN A 62 29.95 6.49 39.80
C GLN A 62 29.09 5.26 40.08
N LYS A 63 28.66 4.52 39.05
CA LYS A 63 27.82 3.32 39.20
C LYS A 63 28.60 2.07 39.66
N GLY A 64 29.93 2.12 39.76
CA GLY A 64 30.74 1.01 40.31
C GLY A 64 30.68 -0.27 39.45
N LEU A 65 30.92 -0.13 38.15
CA LEU A 65 30.75 -1.20 37.16
C LEU A 65 31.79 -2.33 37.26
N ASP A 66 32.90 -2.06 37.94
CA ASP A 66 34.04 -2.94 38.22
C ASP A 66 33.85 -3.83 39.46
N SER A 67 32.68 -3.76 40.12
CA SER A 67 32.39 -4.63 41.26
C SER A 67 32.34 -6.10 40.84
N GLY A 68 33.25 -6.92 41.39
CA GLY A 68 33.32 -8.37 41.19
C GLY A 68 33.94 -8.79 39.86
N THR A 69 34.70 -7.91 39.20
CA THR A 69 35.44 -8.21 37.97
C THR A 69 36.93 -8.40 38.27
N ALA A 70 37.61 -9.20 37.44
CA ALA A 70 39.07 -9.35 37.49
C ALA A 70 39.83 -8.08 37.03
N PHE A 71 39.11 -7.02 36.70
CA PHE A 71 39.62 -5.76 36.19
C PHE A 71 39.05 -4.59 36.98
N GLU A 72 39.88 -3.58 37.20
CA GLU A 72 39.53 -2.27 37.76
C GLU A 72 39.49 -1.26 36.61
N ILE A 73 38.44 -0.44 36.54
CA ILE A 73 38.29 0.57 35.49
C ILE A 73 39.03 1.84 35.91
N LEU A 74 40.07 2.21 35.16
CA LEU A 74 40.84 3.44 35.42
C LEU A 74 40.17 4.66 34.79
N SER A 75 39.79 4.55 33.51
CA SER A 75 39.12 5.63 32.79
C SER A 75 38.13 5.08 31.77
N ILE A 76 37.09 5.87 31.53
CA ILE A 76 36.18 5.70 30.40
C ILE A 76 36.19 7.05 29.69
N ASP A 77 36.76 7.10 28.50
CA ASP A 77 36.91 8.32 27.72
C ASP A 77 35.98 8.23 26.51
N ILE A 78 35.13 9.25 26.31
CA ILE A 78 34.29 9.32 25.10
C ILE A 78 35.13 9.96 24.00
N ALA A 79 35.50 9.18 22.99
CA ALA A 79 36.36 9.61 21.90
C ALA A 79 35.61 10.42 20.85
N ASP A 80 34.36 10.05 20.55
CA ASP A 80 33.55 10.74 19.54
C ASP A 80 32.05 10.50 19.78
N ILE A 81 31.21 11.46 19.39
CA ILE A 81 29.74 11.32 19.36
C ILE A 81 29.21 11.93 18.06
N ASP A 82 28.75 11.05 17.17
CA ASP A 82 28.16 11.43 15.90
C ASP A 82 26.63 11.38 15.92
N ILE A 83 26.03 12.31 15.18
CA ILE A 83 24.61 12.25 14.84
C ILE A 83 24.45 11.39 13.58
N GLY A 84 23.79 10.24 13.74
CA GLY A 84 23.46 9.35 12.66
C GLY A 84 22.12 9.71 12.00
N LYS A 85 21.25 8.71 11.86
CA LYS A 85 19.97 8.86 11.16
C LYS A 85 18.92 9.55 12.03
N ASN A 86 18.10 10.40 11.40
CA ASN A 86 16.87 10.89 12.01
C ASN A 86 15.77 9.82 11.86
N ILE A 87 15.66 8.96 12.86
CA ILE A 87 14.69 7.85 12.92
C ILE A 87 13.25 8.38 12.84
N GLY A 88 12.99 9.56 13.42
CA GLY A 88 11.66 10.18 13.36
C GLY A 88 11.25 10.55 11.94
N ALA A 89 12.15 11.20 11.19
CA ALA A 89 11.91 11.55 9.79
C ALA A 89 11.78 10.30 8.91
N ALA A 90 12.64 9.28 9.14
CA ALA A 90 12.56 8.02 8.41
C ALA A 90 11.21 7.31 8.64
N LEU A 91 10.77 7.17 9.90
CA LEU A 91 9.48 6.58 10.22
C LEU A 91 8.31 7.35 9.59
N GLN A 92 8.37 8.68 9.59
CA GLN A 92 7.35 9.51 8.93
C GLN A 92 7.33 9.29 7.41
N MET A 93 8.49 9.19 6.77
CA MET A 93 8.58 8.85 5.34
C MET A 93 8.05 7.46 5.05
N ASP A 94 8.38 6.47 5.88
CA ASP A 94 7.92 5.09 5.72
C ASP A 94 6.40 4.99 5.89
N GLN A 95 5.85 5.70 6.88
CA GLN A 95 4.41 5.77 7.09
C GLN A 95 3.70 6.44 5.91
N ALA A 96 4.23 7.55 5.40
CA ALA A 96 3.68 8.21 4.21
C ALA A 96 3.74 7.34 2.95
N ASN A 97 4.82 6.55 2.79
CA ASN A 97 4.93 5.60 1.69
C ASN A 97 3.94 4.45 1.81
N ALA A 98 3.73 3.92 3.02
CA ALA A 98 2.71 2.91 3.27
C ALA A 98 1.31 3.45 2.95
N ASP A 99 0.98 4.65 3.42
CA ASP A 99 -0.30 5.32 3.14
C ASP A 99 -0.51 5.53 1.63
N LYS A 100 0.55 5.95 0.91
CA LYS A 100 0.53 6.09 -0.55
C LYS A 100 0.23 4.76 -1.24
N ASN A 101 0.87 3.68 -0.82
CA ASN A 101 0.65 2.35 -1.41
C ASN A 101 -0.77 1.85 -1.17
N ILE A 102 -1.31 2.03 0.05
CA ILE A 102 -2.70 1.69 0.38
C ILE A 102 -3.67 2.51 -0.49
N ALA A 103 -3.42 3.80 -0.65
CA ALA A 103 -4.25 4.67 -1.49
C ALA A 103 -4.21 4.25 -2.97
N GLN A 104 -3.04 3.88 -3.50
CA GLN A 104 -2.89 3.38 -4.85
C GLN A 104 -3.62 2.05 -5.06
N ALA A 105 -3.45 1.08 -4.15
CA ALA A 105 -4.14 -0.20 -4.21
C ALA A 105 -5.67 -0.02 -4.20
N LYS A 106 -6.20 0.85 -3.35
CA LYS A 106 -7.64 1.15 -3.28
C LYS A 106 -8.15 1.85 -4.54
N ALA A 107 -7.34 2.70 -5.16
CA ALA A 107 -7.69 3.35 -6.42
C ALA A 107 -7.73 2.32 -7.58
N GLU A 108 -6.81 1.37 -7.58
CA GLU A 108 -6.77 0.28 -8.56
C GLU A 108 -7.95 -0.69 -8.37
N GLU A 109 -8.28 -1.07 -7.13
CA GLU A 109 -9.45 -1.88 -6.79
C GLU A 109 -10.75 -1.24 -7.32
N ARG A 110 -10.91 0.08 -7.13
CA ARG A 110 -12.06 0.84 -7.67
C ARG A 110 -12.10 0.82 -9.19
N ARG A 111 -10.94 0.97 -9.86
CA ARG A 111 -10.88 0.88 -11.33
C ARG A 111 -11.27 -0.50 -11.82
N ALA A 112 -10.75 -1.56 -11.18
CA ALA A 112 -11.08 -2.94 -11.53
C ALA A 112 -12.59 -3.21 -11.36
N MET A 113 -13.19 -2.76 -10.25
CA MET A 113 -14.64 -2.88 -10.03
C MET A 113 -15.45 -2.12 -11.08
N ALA A 114 -15.04 -0.90 -11.45
CA ALA A 114 -15.72 -0.13 -12.48
C ALA A 114 -15.71 -0.83 -13.85
N VAL A 115 -14.56 -1.40 -14.24
CA VAL A 115 -14.44 -2.20 -15.46
C VAL A 115 -15.31 -3.45 -15.40
N ALA A 116 -15.32 -4.15 -14.26
CA ALA A 116 -16.17 -5.34 -14.08
C ALA A 116 -17.67 -5.00 -14.21
N GLN A 117 -18.12 -3.89 -13.59
CA GLN A 117 -19.49 -3.40 -13.73
C GLN A 117 -19.82 -3.03 -15.19
N GLU A 118 -18.90 -2.38 -15.90
CA GLU A 118 -19.09 -2.05 -17.31
C GLU A 118 -19.27 -3.31 -18.16
N GLN A 119 -18.47 -4.36 -17.91
CA GLN A 119 -18.62 -5.64 -18.60
C GLN A 119 -19.92 -6.36 -18.24
N GLU A 120 -20.33 -6.33 -16.97
CA GLU A 120 -21.61 -6.88 -16.52
C GLU A 120 -22.79 -6.19 -17.21
N MET A 121 -22.76 -4.87 -17.32
CA MET A 121 -23.78 -4.10 -18.02
C MET A 121 -23.80 -4.38 -19.53
N LYS A 122 -22.64 -4.55 -20.16
CA LYS A 122 -22.54 -4.99 -21.56
C LYS A 122 -23.15 -6.38 -21.76
N ALA A 123 -22.87 -7.33 -20.87
CA ALA A 123 -23.45 -8.66 -20.92
C ALA A 123 -24.98 -8.63 -20.76
N LYS A 124 -25.51 -7.87 -19.78
CA LYS A 124 -26.95 -7.67 -19.61
C LYS A 124 -27.63 -7.03 -20.83
N ALA A 125 -26.97 -6.06 -21.45
CA ALA A 125 -27.48 -5.45 -22.68
C ALA A 125 -27.53 -6.46 -23.84
N GLN A 126 -26.54 -7.35 -23.96
CA GLN A 126 -26.55 -8.43 -24.95
C GLN A 126 -27.64 -9.47 -24.66
N GLU A 127 -27.82 -9.87 -23.40
CA GLU A 127 -28.90 -10.77 -22.98
C GLU A 127 -30.28 -10.18 -23.28
N ALA A 128 -30.51 -8.91 -22.93
CA ALA A 128 -31.75 -8.22 -23.25
C ALA A 128 -32.00 -8.17 -24.77
N ARG A 129 -30.97 -7.89 -25.58
CA ARG A 129 -31.07 -7.93 -27.04
C ARG A 129 -31.40 -9.32 -27.56
N ALA A 130 -30.78 -10.37 -27.00
CA ALA A 130 -31.08 -11.75 -27.36
C ALA A 130 -32.54 -12.10 -27.06
N ASN A 131 -33.07 -11.65 -25.92
CA ASN A 131 -34.47 -11.84 -25.55
C ASN A 131 -35.43 -11.10 -26.52
N VAL A 132 -35.09 -9.88 -26.95
CA VAL A 132 -35.86 -9.17 -27.99
C VAL A 132 -35.88 -9.96 -29.30
N ILE A 133 -34.72 -10.45 -29.74
CA ILE A 133 -34.62 -11.25 -30.96
C ILE A 133 -35.44 -12.54 -30.85
N GLN A 134 -35.42 -13.20 -29.68
CA GLN A 134 -36.19 -14.41 -29.44
C GLN A 134 -37.71 -14.13 -29.53
N ALA A 135 -38.18 -13.03 -28.93
CA ALA A 135 -39.57 -12.61 -29.02
C ALA A 135 -39.98 -12.23 -30.46
N GLU A 136 -39.11 -11.52 -31.19
CA GLU A 136 -39.34 -11.22 -32.62
C GLU A 136 -39.40 -12.49 -33.47
N ALA A 137 -38.61 -13.51 -33.15
CA ALA A 137 -38.61 -14.79 -33.86
C ALA A 137 -39.88 -15.62 -33.64
N GLU A 138 -40.68 -15.34 -32.59
CA GLU A 138 -41.99 -15.97 -32.40
C GLU A 138 -43.03 -15.46 -33.40
N ILE A 139 -42.92 -14.21 -33.88
CA ILE A 139 -43.88 -13.61 -34.81
C ILE A 139 -43.93 -14.37 -36.15
N PRO A 140 -42.81 -14.68 -36.84
CA PRO A 140 -42.82 -15.52 -38.04
C PRO A 140 -43.34 -16.93 -37.80
N LYS A 141 -43.05 -17.53 -36.64
CA LYS A 141 -43.53 -18.88 -36.29
C LYS A 141 -45.03 -18.90 -36.12
N ALA A 142 -45.58 -17.93 -35.37
CA ALA A 142 -47.02 -17.76 -35.20
C ALA A 142 -47.72 -17.45 -36.53
N MET A 143 -47.13 -16.62 -37.40
CA MET A 143 -47.64 -16.39 -38.75
C MET A 143 -47.65 -17.68 -39.58
N ALA A 144 -46.57 -18.47 -39.55
CA ALA A 144 -46.51 -19.75 -40.26
C ALA A 144 -47.56 -20.75 -39.75
N GLU A 145 -47.84 -20.75 -38.44
CA GLU A 145 -48.91 -21.55 -37.84
C GLU A 145 -50.31 -21.06 -38.25
N ALA A 146 -50.52 -19.74 -38.32
CA ALA A 146 -51.76 -19.13 -38.82
C ALA A 146 -52.03 -19.49 -40.30
N PHE A 147 -50.99 -19.55 -41.13
CA PHE A 147 -51.09 -20.05 -42.51
C PHE A 147 -51.43 -21.54 -42.59
N ARG A 148 -50.84 -22.39 -41.73
CA ARG A 148 -51.12 -23.83 -41.70
C ARG A 148 -52.52 -24.17 -41.15
N SER A 149 -52.98 -23.44 -40.16
CA SER A 149 -54.30 -23.61 -39.52
C SER A 149 -55.45 -23.01 -40.34
N GLY A 150 -55.16 -22.34 -41.45
CA GLY A 150 -56.17 -21.77 -42.36
C GLY A 150 -56.79 -20.45 -41.87
N ASN A 151 -56.26 -19.85 -40.80
CA ASN A 151 -56.74 -18.59 -40.23
C ASN A 151 -56.25 -17.36 -41.01
N LEU A 152 -55.27 -17.50 -41.90
CA LEU A 152 -54.68 -16.42 -42.68
C LEU A 152 -54.56 -16.81 -44.17
N GLY A 153 -55.19 -16.04 -45.05
CA GLY A 153 -55.24 -16.32 -46.48
C GLY A 153 -54.08 -15.72 -47.29
N ILE A 154 -53.87 -16.25 -48.50
CA ILE A 154 -52.83 -15.76 -49.43
C ILE A 154 -53.07 -14.28 -49.80
N MET A 155 -54.33 -13.87 -49.97
CA MET A 155 -54.69 -12.47 -50.27
C MET A 155 -54.36 -11.52 -49.10
N ASP A 156 -54.46 -11.98 -47.85
CA ASP A 156 -54.14 -11.17 -46.67
C ASP A 156 -52.62 -11.02 -46.50
N TYR A 157 -51.84 -12.03 -46.86
CA TYR A 157 -50.38 -11.93 -46.93
C TYR A 157 -49.90 -10.89 -47.96
N TYR A 158 -50.50 -10.89 -49.16
CA TYR A 158 -50.17 -9.89 -50.18
C TYR A 158 -50.52 -8.47 -49.74
N LYS A 159 -51.67 -8.27 -49.05
CA LYS A 159 -52.02 -6.98 -48.45
C LYS A 159 -51.00 -6.54 -47.39
N PHE A 160 -50.59 -7.45 -46.51
CA PHE A 160 -49.57 -7.17 -45.49
C PHE A 160 -48.24 -6.75 -46.11
N GLN A 161 -47.79 -7.45 -47.16
CA GLN A 161 -46.56 -7.11 -47.89
C GLN A 161 -46.64 -5.72 -48.54
N ASN A 162 -47.78 -5.36 -49.14
CA ASN A 162 -47.99 -4.04 -49.72
C ASN A 162 -47.95 -2.93 -48.65
N ILE A 163 -48.63 -3.13 -47.52
CA ILE A 163 -48.59 -2.17 -46.39
C ILE A 163 -47.16 -2.04 -45.85
N LYS A 164 -46.41 -3.14 -45.69
CA LYS A 164 -45.02 -3.12 -45.24
C LYS A 164 -44.11 -2.37 -46.23
N ALA A 165 -44.31 -2.56 -47.53
CA ALA A 165 -43.58 -1.83 -48.56
C ALA A 165 -43.88 -0.33 -48.51
N ASP A 166 -45.14 0.06 -48.35
CA ASP A 166 -45.56 1.46 -48.20
C ASP A 166 -44.97 2.11 -46.94
N THR A 167 -44.96 1.39 -45.81
CA THR A 167 -44.32 1.87 -44.58
C THR A 167 -42.82 2.04 -44.76
N LYS A 168 -42.13 1.08 -45.37
CA LYS A 168 -40.69 1.17 -45.63
C LYS A 168 -40.35 2.34 -46.57
N MET A 169 -41.17 2.56 -47.61
CA MET A 169 -41.04 3.73 -48.48
C MET A 169 -41.21 5.02 -47.67
N ARG A 170 -42.22 5.12 -46.79
CA ARG A 170 -42.43 6.29 -45.92
C ARG A 170 -41.29 6.53 -44.94
N GLU A 171 -40.75 5.49 -44.30
CA GLU A 171 -39.58 5.58 -43.41
C GLU A 171 -38.36 6.11 -44.17
N SER A 172 -38.07 5.56 -45.35
CA SER A 172 -36.93 6.01 -46.18
C SER A 172 -37.06 7.44 -46.71
N ILE A 173 -38.28 7.97 -46.83
CA ILE A 173 -38.56 9.37 -47.19
C ILE A 173 -38.46 10.28 -45.96
N SER A 174 -38.64 9.72 -44.75
CA SER A 174 -38.59 10.44 -43.48
C SER A 174 -37.18 10.49 -42.87
N GLU A 175 -36.29 9.56 -43.25
CA GLU A 175 -34.84 9.66 -43.00
C GLU A 175 -34.24 10.77 -43.87
N ASP A 176 -34.29 12.00 -43.38
CA ASP A 176 -33.59 13.16 -43.93
C ASP A 176 -32.07 12.90 -43.90
N PRO A 177 -31.30 13.07 -45.00
CA PRO A 177 -29.86 12.87 -45.01
C PRO A 177 -29.18 14.04 -44.32
N LEU A 178 -29.21 14.08 -42.99
CA LEU A 178 -28.51 15.07 -42.19
C LEU A 178 -27.62 14.41 -41.13
N ILE A 179 -26.34 14.74 -41.28
CA ILE A 179 -25.22 14.65 -40.32
C ILE A 179 -24.35 13.37 -40.44
N GLU A 180 -23.61 13.28 -41.54
CA GLU A 180 -22.17 12.98 -41.43
C GLU A 180 -21.50 14.22 -40.83
N GLY A 181 -21.28 14.22 -39.52
CA GLY A 181 -20.61 15.30 -38.80
C GLY A 181 -19.66 14.73 -37.77
N ASP A 182 -18.37 14.76 -38.10
CA ASP A 182 -17.20 14.81 -37.23
C ASP A 182 -17.33 14.23 -35.82
N ALA A 183 -16.79 13.02 -35.63
CA ALA A 183 -16.26 12.58 -34.34
C ALA A 183 -14.76 12.30 -34.52
N LYS A 184 -13.98 13.36 -34.28
CA LYS A 184 -12.55 13.28 -33.96
C LYS A 184 -12.36 12.87 -32.51
#